data_AF-A0A7S3S581-F1
#
_entry.id   AF-A0A7S3S581-F1
#
_cell.length_a   1.000
_cell.length_b   1.000
_cell.length_c   1.000
_cell.angle_alpha   90.00
_cell.angle_beta   90.00
_cell.angle_gamma   90.00
#
_symmetry.space_group_name_H-M   'P 1'
#
loop_
_entity.id
_entity.type
_entity.pdbx_description
1 polymer ?
#
loop_
_entity_poly.entity_id
_entity_poly.type
_entity_poly.pdbx_seq_one_letter_code
_entity_poly.pdbx_strand_id
1 'polypeptide(L)'
;PAAPLLSRSTRADMWRAVARRERDVFGARGGDAFDGLWPEDVAYLVNEVYGRRCAKTASSLGGRAALVLTRWRADRPAAVDNAILLTKREAEEHDTAGSTEAVPAEAAAAIEAALAAARTEERAEPVAGGGLLASLQL
;
A
#
# COMPACT_ATOMS: atom_id res chain seq x y z
N PRO A 1 -17.24 -9.55 -15.35
CA PRO A 1 -16.33 -10.61 -14.82
C PRO A 1 -15.47 -10.03 -13.70
N ALA A 2 -15.47 -10.64 -12.50
CA ALA A 2 -14.57 -10.23 -11.43
C ALA A 2 -13.12 -10.43 -11.89
N ALA A 3 -12.27 -9.42 -11.72
CA ALA A 3 -10.87 -9.56 -12.06
C ALA A 3 -10.24 -10.68 -11.21
N PRO A 4 -9.42 -11.57 -11.78
CA PRO A 4 -8.79 -12.64 -11.02
C PRO A 4 -7.92 -12.03 -9.92
N LEU A 5 -8.07 -12.52 -8.69
CA LEU A 5 -7.26 -12.09 -7.55
C LEU A 5 -5.76 -12.16 -7.86
N LEU A 6 -4.99 -11.26 -7.26
CA LEU A 6 -3.53 -11.28 -7.38
C LEU A 6 -2.95 -12.65 -6.99
N SER A 7 -2.11 -13.21 -7.85
CA SER A 7 -1.42 -14.47 -7.57
C SER A 7 -0.51 -14.35 -6.34
N ARG A 8 -0.24 -15.47 -5.66
CA ARG A 8 0.66 -15.50 -4.49
C ARG A 8 2.07 -15.01 -4.84
N SER A 9 2.61 -15.40 -6.00
CA SER A 9 3.93 -14.96 -6.45
C SER A 9 3.94 -13.46 -6.71
N THR A 10 2.93 -12.93 -7.42
CA THR A 10 2.82 -11.48 -7.67
C THR A 10 2.74 -10.68 -6.37
N ARG A 11 1.96 -11.14 -5.38
CA ARG A 11 1.92 -10.49 -4.06
C ARG A 11 3.27 -10.47 -3.38
N ALA A 12 3.97 -11.60 -3.37
CA ALA A 12 5.31 -11.70 -2.79
C ALA A 12 6.35 -10.81 -3.51
N ASP A 13 6.25 -10.70 -4.84
CA ASP A 13 7.13 -9.84 -5.64
C ASP A 13 6.86 -8.35 -5.36
N MET A 14 5.59 -7.96 -5.27
CA MET A 14 5.19 -6.59 -4.91
C MET A 14 5.62 -6.24 -3.48
N TRP A 15 5.45 -7.16 -2.51
CA TRP A 15 5.96 -6.97 -1.15
C TRP A 15 7.48 -6.78 -1.14
N ARG A 16 8.23 -7.63 -1.85
CA ARG A 16 9.69 -7.47 -1.96
C ARG A 16 10.08 -6.12 -2.56
N ALA A 17 9.29 -5.59 -3.50
CA ALA A 17 9.51 -4.26 -4.07
C ALA A 17 9.27 -3.15 -3.03
N VAL A 18 8.19 -3.23 -2.24
CA VAL A 18 7.92 -2.31 -1.12
C VAL A 18 9.07 -2.36 -0.12
N ALA A 19 9.42 -3.55 0.37
CA ALA A 19 10.43 -3.70 1.40
C ALA A 19 11.83 -3.22 0.96
N ARG A 20 12.17 -3.46 -0.31
CA ARG A 20 13.39 -2.92 -0.90
C ARG A 20 13.37 -1.39 -0.89
N ARG A 21 12.25 -0.78 -1.28
CA ARG A 21 12.14 0.68 -1.39
C ARG A 21 12.14 1.36 -0.02
N GLU A 22 11.44 0.79 0.95
CA GLU A 22 11.46 1.26 2.35
C GLU A 22 12.88 1.31 2.90
N ARG A 23 13.70 0.32 2.60
CA ARG A 23 15.12 0.30 2.98
C ARG A 23 15.97 1.27 2.16
N ASP A 24 15.88 1.19 0.83
CA ASP A 24 16.84 1.84 -0.08
C ASP A 24 16.54 3.36 -0.22
N VAL A 25 15.28 3.79 -0.10
CA VAL A 25 14.85 5.20 -0.26
C VAL A 25 14.60 5.86 1.10
N PHE A 26 13.82 5.21 1.96
CA PHE A 26 13.34 5.81 3.21
C PHE A 26 14.17 5.44 4.44
N GLY A 27 15.23 4.62 4.25
CA GLY A 27 16.15 4.24 5.33
C GLY A 27 15.50 3.40 6.44
N ALA A 28 14.33 2.80 6.17
CA ALA A 28 13.66 1.95 7.15
C ALA A 28 14.53 0.73 7.49
N ARG A 29 14.73 0.46 8.78
CA ARG A 29 15.41 -0.75 9.23
C ARG A 29 14.45 -1.91 8.99
N GLY A 30 14.84 -2.81 8.10
CA GLY A 30 13.98 -3.87 7.57
C GLY A 30 13.38 -4.77 8.65
N GLY A 31 12.21 -5.33 8.32
CA GLY A 31 11.45 -6.31 9.09
C GLY A 31 10.39 -6.96 8.21
N ASP A 32 9.61 -7.88 8.77
CA ASP A 32 8.53 -8.57 8.05
C ASP A 32 7.30 -7.67 7.82
N ALA A 33 7.24 -6.49 8.45
CA ALA A 33 6.18 -5.49 8.34
C ALA A 33 6.71 -4.07 8.59
N PHE A 34 5.94 -3.06 8.18
CA PHE A 34 6.13 -1.64 8.50
C PHE A 34 5.03 -1.17 9.46
N ASP A 35 5.20 0.01 10.08
CA ASP A 35 4.35 0.55 11.16
C ASP A 35 2.83 0.58 10.90
N GLY A 36 2.38 0.33 9.67
CA GLY A 36 0.98 0.04 9.36
C GLY A 36 0.78 -0.71 8.05
N LEU A 37 1.78 -1.47 7.59
CA LEU A 37 1.71 -2.18 6.32
C LEU A 37 2.38 -3.55 6.38
N TRP A 38 1.59 -4.58 6.07
CA TRP A 38 1.96 -5.99 6.12
C TRP A 38 1.96 -6.62 4.72
N PRO A 39 2.66 -7.75 4.50
CA PRO A 39 2.65 -8.47 3.22
C PRO A 39 1.24 -8.83 2.74
N GLU A 40 0.33 -9.12 3.68
CA GLU A 40 -1.06 -9.51 3.42
C GLU A 40 -1.88 -8.36 2.82
N ASP A 41 -1.58 -7.12 3.20
CA ASP A 41 -2.31 -5.90 2.78
C ASP A 41 -2.12 -5.58 1.29
N VAL A 42 -1.06 -6.11 0.67
CA VAL A 42 -0.76 -5.89 -0.76
C VAL A 42 -1.95 -6.25 -1.64
N ALA A 43 -2.68 -7.33 -1.30
CA ALA A 43 -3.81 -7.76 -2.10
C ALA A 43 -4.98 -6.78 -2.01
N TYR A 44 -5.26 -6.28 -0.81
CA TYR A 44 -6.31 -5.32 -0.52
C TYR A 44 -6.02 -3.98 -1.22
N LEU A 45 -4.83 -3.42 -1.01
CA LEU A 45 -4.42 -2.17 -1.65
C LEU A 45 -4.54 -2.24 -3.17
N VAL A 46 -4.04 -3.31 -3.78
CA VAL A 46 -4.00 -3.40 -5.24
C VAL A 46 -5.38 -3.71 -5.83
N ASN A 47 -6.16 -4.63 -5.25
CA ASN A 47 -7.44 -5.02 -5.85
C ASN A 47 -8.60 -4.11 -5.44
N GLU A 48 -8.70 -3.77 -4.16
CA GLU A 48 -9.85 -3.07 -3.60
C GLU A 48 -9.64 -1.55 -3.63
N VAL A 49 -8.50 -1.06 -3.10
CA VAL A 49 -8.25 0.40 -3.03
C VAL A 49 -7.98 0.99 -4.42
N TYR A 50 -7.09 0.36 -5.20
CA TYR A 50 -6.65 0.91 -6.49
C TYR A 50 -7.26 0.22 -7.71
N GLY A 51 -8.07 -0.82 -7.55
CA GLY A 51 -8.74 -1.49 -8.68
C GLY A 51 -7.77 -2.02 -9.74
N ARG A 52 -6.54 -2.38 -9.34
CA ARG A 52 -5.40 -2.81 -10.17
C ARG A 52 -4.96 -1.76 -11.19
N ARG A 53 -5.06 -0.48 -10.85
CA ARG A 53 -4.66 0.62 -11.74
C ARG A 53 -3.66 1.55 -11.05
N CYS A 54 -2.78 2.15 -11.84
CA CYS A 54 -1.94 3.25 -11.38
C CYS A 54 -2.84 4.40 -10.88
N ALA A 55 -2.58 4.88 -9.68
CA ALA A 55 -3.34 5.95 -9.05
C ALA A 55 -3.23 7.29 -9.78
N LYS A 56 -2.13 7.53 -10.54
CA LYS A 56 -1.93 8.76 -11.32
C LYS A 56 -2.53 8.71 -12.72
N THR A 57 -2.37 7.59 -13.43
CA THR A 57 -2.69 7.51 -14.87
C THR A 57 -3.81 6.55 -15.22
N ALA A 58 -4.38 5.86 -14.21
CA ALA A 58 -5.34 4.78 -14.38
C ALA A 58 -4.84 3.59 -15.23
N SER A 59 -3.53 3.52 -15.53
CA SER A 59 -2.92 2.42 -16.29
C SER A 59 -3.07 1.09 -15.56
N SER A 60 -3.60 0.07 -16.23
CA SER A 60 -3.91 -1.22 -15.59
C SER A 60 -2.68 -2.11 -15.34
N LEU A 61 -2.74 -2.87 -14.25
CA LEU A 61 -1.82 -3.96 -13.93
C LEU A 61 -1.87 -5.05 -15.02
N GLY A 62 -0.69 -5.49 -15.46
CA GLY A 62 -0.56 -6.41 -16.61
C GLY A 62 -0.46 -5.67 -17.95
N GLY A 63 -0.49 -4.33 -17.95
CA GLY A 63 -0.11 -3.51 -19.08
C GLY A 63 1.40 -3.47 -19.32
N ARG A 64 1.86 -2.51 -20.14
CA ARG A 64 3.28 -2.39 -20.52
C ARG A 64 4.24 -2.04 -19.37
N ALA A 65 3.71 -1.53 -18.25
CA ALA A 65 4.51 -1.08 -17.11
C ALA A 65 4.17 -1.89 -15.85
N ALA A 66 5.21 -2.25 -15.09
CA ALA A 66 5.05 -2.86 -13.78
C ALA A 66 4.53 -1.83 -12.77
N LEU A 67 3.54 -2.21 -11.96
CA LEU A 67 3.05 -1.40 -10.86
C LEU A 67 3.73 -1.79 -9.54
N VAL A 68 3.99 -0.80 -8.70
CA VAL A 68 4.63 -0.94 -7.40
C VAL A 68 3.93 -0.05 -6.37
N LEU A 69 3.96 -0.46 -5.11
CA LEU A 69 3.50 0.37 -3.99
C LEU A 69 4.68 1.19 -3.44
N THR A 70 4.43 2.45 -3.10
CA THR A 70 5.36 3.33 -2.36
C THR A 70 4.59 4.23 -1.39
N ARG A 71 5.29 5.02 -0.58
CA ARG A 71 4.66 6.00 0.32
C ARG A 71 4.02 7.13 -0.48
N TRP A 72 2.78 7.50 -0.14
CA TRP A 72 2.18 8.71 -0.67
C TRP A 72 2.87 9.94 -0.08
N ARG A 73 2.96 9.98 1.26
CA ARG A 73 3.67 11.00 2.02
C ARG A 73 4.98 10.46 2.56
N ALA A 74 6.10 11.07 2.15
CA ALA A 74 7.45 10.63 2.52
C ALA A 74 7.74 10.80 4.03
N ASP A 75 7.12 11.79 4.67
CA ASP A 75 7.23 12.08 6.11
C ASP A 75 6.49 11.09 7.01
N ARG A 76 5.66 10.22 6.43
CA ARG A 76 4.91 9.18 7.14
C ARG A 76 5.45 7.79 6.81
N PRO A 77 5.38 6.81 7.73
CA PRO A 77 5.77 5.44 7.45
C PRO A 77 4.88 4.81 6.36
N ALA A 78 5.34 3.72 5.75
CA ALA A 78 4.48 2.90 4.90
C ALA A 78 3.34 2.31 5.74
N ALA A 79 2.12 2.60 5.34
CA ALA A 79 0.89 2.16 5.97
C ALA A 79 -0.20 1.97 4.92
N VAL A 80 -1.27 1.22 5.23
CA VAL A 80 -2.44 1.07 4.35
C VAL A 80 -3.01 2.43 3.94
N ASP A 81 -3.08 3.37 4.88
CA ASP A 81 -3.53 4.76 4.66
C ASP A 81 -2.46 5.71 4.10
N ASN A 82 -1.30 5.19 3.71
CA ASN A 82 -0.20 5.96 3.14
C ASN A 82 0.52 5.23 1.98
N ALA A 83 -0.05 4.15 1.45
CA ALA A 83 0.55 3.39 0.36
C ALA A 83 -0.15 3.71 -0.97
N ILE A 84 0.61 4.17 -1.97
CA ILE A 84 0.14 4.50 -3.31
C ILE A 84 0.63 3.51 -4.36
N LEU A 85 -0.26 3.08 -5.27
CA LEU A 85 0.07 2.21 -6.39
C LEU A 85 0.40 3.03 -7.64
N LEU A 86 1.63 2.93 -8.11
CA LEU A 86 2.15 3.69 -9.26
C LEU A 86 2.86 2.76 -10.24
N THR A 87 3.12 3.21 -11.47
CA THR A 87 4.12 2.53 -12.29
C THR A 87 5.50 2.68 -11.64
N LYS A 88 6.39 1.70 -11.85
CA LYS A 88 7.75 1.75 -11.29
C LYS A 88 8.46 3.10 -11.53
N ARG A 89 8.38 3.62 -12.76
CA ARG A 89 8.99 4.91 -13.15
C ARG A 89 8.38 6.08 -12.38
N GLU A 90 7.05 6.21 -12.38
CA GLU A 90 6.36 7.28 -11.64
C GLU A 90 6.67 7.23 -10.15
N ALA A 91 6.85 6.03 -9.62
CA ALA A 91 7.14 5.84 -8.23
C ALA A 91 8.59 6.25 -7.89
N GLU A 92 9.56 5.99 -8.77
CA GLU A 92 10.94 6.52 -8.62
C GLU A 92 10.97 8.06 -8.71
N GLU A 93 10.19 8.65 -9.63
CA GLU A 93 10.03 10.11 -9.74
C GLU A 93 9.41 10.69 -8.46
N HIS A 94 8.36 10.05 -7.94
CA HIS A 94 7.68 10.44 -6.69
C HIS A 94 8.60 10.39 -5.48
N ASP A 95 9.31 9.27 -5.32
CA ASP A 95 10.27 9.06 -4.24
C ASP A 95 11.39 10.12 -4.26
N THR A 96 11.86 10.50 -5.45
CA THR A 96 12.92 11.52 -5.64
C THR A 96 12.41 12.93 -5.35
N ALA A 97 11.19 13.25 -5.78
CA ALA A 97 10.59 14.56 -5.51
C ALA A 97 10.33 14.78 -4.02
N GLY A 98 10.02 13.71 -3.28
CA GLY A 98 9.75 13.76 -1.84
C GLY A 98 8.50 14.58 -1.47
N SER A 99 7.70 14.98 -2.47
CA SER A 99 6.54 15.86 -2.32
C SER A 99 5.41 15.43 -3.26
N THR A 100 4.18 15.57 -2.77
CA THR A 100 2.95 15.30 -3.54
C THR A 100 2.56 16.46 -4.45
N GLU A 101 3.21 17.62 -4.35
CA GLU A 101 2.88 18.85 -5.11
C GLU A 101 3.02 18.69 -6.63
N ALA A 102 3.87 17.76 -7.08
CA ALA A 102 4.03 17.45 -8.50
C ALA A 102 2.86 16.62 -9.08
N VAL A 103 1.91 16.19 -8.25
CA VAL A 103 0.73 15.43 -8.67
C VAL A 103 -0.43 16.39 -8.95
N PRO A 104 -1.11 16.27 -10.10
CA PRO A 104 -2.27 17.11 -10.42
C PRO A 104 -3.32 17.06 -9.31
N ALA A 105 -3.92 18.22 -8.98
CA ALA A 105 -4.82 18.37 -7.83
C ALA A 105 -5.99 17.38 -7.82
N GLU A 106 -6.57 17.08 -8.98
CA GLU A 106 -7.66 16.09 -9.11
C GLU A 106 -7.19 14.67 -8.76
N ALA A 107 -6.03 14.26 -9.27
CA ALA A 107 -5.45 12.96 -8.95
C ALA A 107 -5.06 12.87 -7.48
N ALA A 108 -4.44 13.93 -6.92
CA ALA A 108 -4.10 14.01 -5.52
C ALA A 108 -5.36 13.89 -4.63
N ALA A 109 -6.45 14.59 -4.95
CA ALA A 109 -7.71 14.49 -4.21
C ALA A 109 -8.31 13.07 -4.26
N ALA A 110 -8.25 12.40 -5.41
CA ALA A 110 -8.70 11.02 -5.55
C ALA A 110 -7.84 10.05 -4.72
N ILE A 111 -6.52 10.24 -4.71
CA ILE A 111 -5.58 9.46 -3.89
C ILE A 111 -5.88 9.66 -2.41
N GLU A 112 -5.99 10.90 -1.94
CA GLU A 112 -6.30 11.21 -0.54
C GLU A 112 -7.64 10.62 -0.11
N ALA A 113 -8.67 10.65 -0.97
CA ALA A 113 -9.96 10.02 -0.70
C ALA A 113 -9.84 8.48 -0.57
N ALA A 114 -9.07 7.83 -1.45
CA ALA A 114 -8.84 6.38 -1.38
C ALA A 114 -8.09 5.98 -0.10
N LEU A 115 -7.06 6.73 0.29
CA LEU A 115 -6.30 6.50 1.52
C LEU A 115 -7.16 6.74 2.77
N ALA A 116 -8.00 7.77 2.76
CA ALA A 116 -8.92 8.06 3.87
C ALA A 116 -9.99 6.97 4.05
N ALA A 117 -10.49 6.41 2.94
CA ALA A 117 -11.41 5.27 2.97
C ALA A 117 -10.72 4.04 3.57
N ALA A 118 -9.51 3.71 3.08
CA ALA A 118 -8.72 2.58 3.58
C ALA A 118 -8.44 2.67 5.09
N ARG A 119 -8.12 3.88 5.60
CA ARG A 119 -7.96 4.14 7.03
C ARG A 119 -9.23 3.86 7.84
N THR A 120 -10.39 4.17 7.28
CA THR A 120 -11.68 3.98 7.94
C THR A 120 -12.02 2.50 8.05
N GLU A 121 -11.75 1.74 6.98
CA GLU A 121 -11.93 0.29 6.95
C GLU A 121 -10.98 -0.43 7.92
N GLU A 122 -9.70 -0.04 7.98
CA GLU A 122 -8.74 -0.57 8.95
C GLU A 122 -9.17 -0.33 10.40
N ARG A 123 -9.77 0.85 10.69
CA ARG A 123 -10.33 1.16 12.01
C ARG A 123 -11.64 0.45 12.32
N ALA A 124 -12.41 0.09 11.30
CA ALA A 124 -13.72 -0.52 11.44
C ALA A 124 -13.63 -2.02 11.72
N GLU A 125 -12.52 -2.67 11.36
CA GLU A 125 -12.14 -4.00 11.84
C GLU A 125 -11.70 -3.87 13.31
N PRO A 126 -12.55 -4.17 14.32
CA PRO A 126 -12.07 -4.23 15.67
C PRO A 126 -11.12 -5.42 15.73
N VAL A 127 -9.94 -5.23 16.32
CA VAL A 127 -9.11 -6.34 16.80
C VAL A 127 -10.02 -7.30 17.54
N ALA A 128 -10.39 -8.41 16.89
CA ALA A 128 -10.98 -9.56 17.55
C ALA A 128 -9.86 -10.13 18.42
N GLY A 129 -9.70 -9.51 19.59
CA GLY A 129 -8.63 -9.75 20.52
C GLY A 129 -8.65 -11.21 20.95
N GLY A 130 -7.63 -11.93 20.51
CA GLY A 130 -7.10 -13.02 21.30
C GLY A 130 -6.68 -12.46 22.65
N GLY A 131 -7.24 -13.03 23.72
CA GLY A 131 -6.72 -12.86 25.08
C GLY A 131 -7.78 -12.57 26.14
N LEU A 132 -8.45 -13.62 26.62
CA LEU A 132 -8.66 -13.73 28.06
C LEU A 132 -8.02 -15.04 28.54
N LEU A 133 -6.77 -14.93 28.99
CA LEU A 133 -6.20 -15.88 29.95
C LEU A 133 -6.91 -15.67 31.29
N ALA A 134 -7.57 -16.71 31.81
CA ALA A 134 -7.64 -16.92 33.26
C ALA A 134 -8.03 -18.38 33.52
N SER A 135 -7.03 -19.14 33.99
CA SER A 135 -7.24 -20.34 34.78
C SER A 135 -8.24 -20.06 35.90
N LEU A 136 -9.24 -20.92 36.07
CA LEU A 136 -9.79 -21.20 37.38
C LEU A 136 -10.30 -22.64 37.42
N GLN A 137 -9.61 -23.40 38.26
CA GLN A 137 -10.07 -24.66 38.81
C GLN A 137 -11.48 -24.49 39.38
N LEU A 138 -12.35 -25.47 39.12
CA LEU A 138 -13.26 -26.10 40.09
C LEU A 138 -13.73 -27.45 39.52
#